data_AF-A0A971U6M7-F1
#
_entry.id   AF-A0A971U6M7-F1
#
_cell.length_a   1.000
_cell.length_b   1.000
_cell.length_c   1.000
_cell.angle_alpha   90.00
_cell.angle_beta   90.00
_cell.angle_gamma   90.00
#
_symmetry.space_group_name_H-M   'P 1'
#
loop_
_entity.id
_entity.type
_entity.pdbx_description
1 polymer ?
#
loop_
_entity_poly.entity_id
_entity_poly.type
_entity_poly.pdbx_seq_one_letter_code
_entity_poly.pdbx_strand_id
1 'polypeptide(L)'
;MDSAIAIVNRANQRGGRMLSIVDLLLAETLTLPQAAWLAAQVLGGRSFLVGARPGGAGKTTVMGALLGLLPRNEPVLLAARGTGWESAAPGSCVVAYEI
;
A
#
# COMPACT_ATOMS: atom_id res chain seq x y z
N MET A 1 8.99 -13.90 4.38
CA MET A 1 8.85 -12.46 4.10
C MET A 1 8.23 -12.33 2.73
N ASP A 2 7.06 -11.71 2.66
CA ASP A 2 6.37 -11.46 1.40
C ASP A 2 6.92 -10.17 0.79
N SER A 3 7.02 -10.10 -0.54
CA SER A 3 7.33 -8.83 -1.21
C SER A 3 6.13 -7.89 -1.11
N ALA A 4 6.38 -6.57 -1.16
CA ALA A 4 5.32 -5.57 -1.21
C ALA A 4 4.28 -5.88 -2.30
N ILE A 5 4.72 -6.32 -3.48
CA ILE A 5 3.85 -6.72 -4.60
C ILE A 5 2.96 -7.92 -4.25
N ALA A 6 3.49 -8.93 -3.58
CA ALA A 6 2.70 -10.10 -3.19
C ALA A 6 1.57 -9.72 -2.21
N ILE A 7 1.88 -8.85 -1.25
CA ILE A 7 0.90 -8.34 -0.28
C ILE A 7 -0.16 -7.50 -0.97
N VAL A 8 0.26 -6.57 -1.83
CA VAL A 8 -0.64 -5.71 -2.61
C VAL A 8 -1.58 -6.53 -3.49
N ASN A 9 -1.07 -7.56 -4.16
CA ASN A 9 -1.90 -8.44 -4.99
C ASN A 9 -2.86 -9.30 -4.16
N ARG A 10 -2.47 -9.75 -2.95
CA ARG A 10 -3.36 -10.49 -2.05
C ARG A 10 -4.53 -9.61 -1.56
N ALA A 11 -4.30 -8.31 -1.37
CA ALA A 11 -5.35 -7.37 -0.98
C ALA A 11 -6.32 -7.04 -2.14
N ASN A 12 -6.01 -7.41 -3.39
CA ASN A 12 -6.85 -7.11 -4.53
C ASN A 12 -8.07 -8.06 -4.61
N GLN A 13 -9.23 -7.58 -4.16
CA GLN A 13 -10.50 -8.32 -4.23
C GLN A 13 -11.23 -8.16 -5.59
N ARG A 14 -10.80 -7.23 -6.44
CA ARG A 14 -11.48 -6.90 -7.71
C ARG A 14 -11.02 -7.74 -8.90
N GLY A 15 -10.01 -8.60 -8.70
CA GLY A 15 -9.35 -9.34 -9.78
C GLY A 15 -8.47 -8.44 -10.66
N GLY A 16 -7.75 -9.05 -11.61
CA GLY A 16 -6.82 -8.34 -12.49
C GLY A 16 -5.57 -7.78 -11.77
N ARG A 17 -4.86 -6.86 -12.42
CA ARG A 17 -3.69 -6.21 -11.80
C ARG A 17 -4.13 -5.16 -10.78
N MET A 18 -3.32 -4.96 -9.74
CA MET A 18 -3.48 -3.80 -8.89
C MET A 18 -3.23 -2.49 -9.66
N LEU A 19 -3.98 -1.45 -9.33
CA LEU A 19 -3.73 -0.10 -9.84
C LEU A 19 -2.47 0.49 -9.20
N SER A 20 -1.69 1.20 -10.03
CA SER A 20 -0.49 1.94 -9.68
C SER A 20 -0.82 3.41 -9.41
N ILE A 21 0.16 4.17 -8.89
CA ILE A 21 0.00 5.62 -8.73
C ILE A 21 -0.24 6.34 -10.07
N VAL A 22 0.27 5.80 -11.18
CA VAL A 22 0.07 6.36 -12.53
C VAL A 22 -1.39 6.18 -12.96
N ASP A 23 -2.01 5.05 -12.62
CA ASP A 23 -3.44 4.84 -12.90
C ASP A 23 -4.32 5.80 -12.12
N LEU A 24 -3.95 6.11 -10.87
CA LEU A 24 -4.67 7.09 -10.05
C LEU A 24 -4.55 8.51 -10.61
N LEU A 25 -3.42 8.85 -11.22
CA LEU A 25 -3.22 10.12 -11.93
C LEU A 25 -4.09 10.18 -13.18
N LEU A 26 -4.06 9.14 -14.02
CA LEU A 26 -4.84 9.07 -15.25
C LEU A 26 -6.35 9.05 -15.00
N ALA A 27 -6.78 8.48 -13.88
CA ALA A 27 -8.18 8.47 -13.45
C ALA A 27 -8.57 9.73 -12.63
N GLU A 28 -7.70 10.73 -12.55
CA GLU A 28 -7.90 11.99 -11.81
C GLU A 28 -8.28 11.79 -10.32
N THR A 29 -7.95 10.62 -9.76
CA THR A 29 -8.15 10.32 -8.33
C THR A 29 -7.11 11.06 -7.48
N LEU A 30 -5.90 11.23 -8.02
CA LEU A 30 -4.86 12.07 -7.46
C LEU A 30 -4.46 13.12 -8.49
N THR A 31 -4.20 14.34 -8.05
CA THR A 31 -3.50 15.33 -8.86
C THR A 31 -2.00 15.03 -8.88
N LEU A 32 -1.28 15.54 -9.89
CA LEU A 32 0.18 15.38 -9.97
C LEU A 32 0.92 15.86 -8.71
N PRO A 33 0.61 17.04 -8.12
CA PRO A 33 1.24 17.47 -6.89
C PRO A 33 0.98 16.52 -5.71
N GLN A 34 -0.23 15.98 -5.58
CA GLN A 34 -0.56 15.01 -4.53
C GLN A 34 0.21 13.70 -4.71
N ALA A 35 0.25 13.17 -5.93
CA ALA A 35 0.98 11.94 -6.22
C ALA A 35 2.49 12.09 -5.97
N ALA A 36 3.07 13.21 -6.39
CA ALA A 36 4.49 13.51 -6.15
C ALA A 36 4.81 13.63 -4.65
N TRP A 37 3.97 14.35 -3.90
CA TRP A 37 4.14 14.48 -2.46
C TRP A 37 4.02 13.13 -1.76
N LEU A 38 2.97 12.35 -2.04
CA LEU A 38 2.78 11.02 -1.46
C LEU A 38 3.94 10.08 -1.78
N ALA A 39 4.44 10.11 -3.02
CA ALA A 39 5.59 9.30 -3.41
C ALA A 39 6.85 9.67 -2.62
N ALA A 40 7.13 10.96 -2.44
CA ALA A 40 8.25 11.42 -1.63
C ALA A 40 8.13 10.96 -0.16
N GLN A 41 6.92 10.99 0.41
CA GLN A 41 6.69 10.53 1.79
C GLN A 41 6.90 9.02 1.93
N VAL A 42 6.35 8.22 1.02
CA VAL A 42 6.50 6.74 1.06
C VAL A 42 7.95 6.34 0.85
N LEU A 43 8.63 6.91 -0.15
CA LEU A 43 10.04 6.64 -0.41
C LEU A 43 10.95 7.12 0.74
N GLY A 44 10.52 8.14 1.50
CA GLY A 44 11.17 8.59 2.73
C GLY A 44 10.88 7.74 3.97
N GLY A 45 10.19 6.60 3.84
CA GLY A 45 9.91 5.67 4.94
C GLY A 45 8.84 6.16 5.91
N ARG A 46 7.97 7.08 5.51
CA ARG A 46 6.89 7.59 6.37
C ARG A 46 5.73 6.59 6.43
N SER A 47 5.22 6.36 7.63
CA SER A 47 3.98 5.61 7.83
C SER A 47 2.77 6.39 7.30
N PHE A 48 1.77 5.67 6.77
CA PHE A 48 0.52 6.27 6.30
C PHE A 48 -0.69 5.39 6.61
N LEU A 49 -1.87 6.00 6.62
CA LEU A 49 -3.17 5.33 6.74
C LEU A 49 -4.10 5.88 5.66
N VAL A 50 -4.81 5.00 4.96
CA VAL A 50 -5.81 5.40 3.96
C VAL A 50 -7.21 5.28 4.55
N GLY A 51 -7.84 6.43 4.79
CA GLY A 51 -9.21 6.53 5.26
C GLY A 51 -10.18 6.98 4.15
N ALA A 52 -11.39 6.45 4.17
CA ALA A 52 -12.52 6.91 3.35
C ALA A 52 -13.84 6.45 3.99
N ARG A 53 -14.97 6.82 3.40
CA ARG A 53 -16.27 6.28 3.81
C ARG A 53 -16.30 4.73 3.69
N PRO A 54 -17.13 4.04 4.51
CA PRO A 54 -17.38 2.61 4.34
C PRO A 54 -17.90 2.28 2.94
N GLY A 55 -17.61 1.07 2.45
CA GLY A 55 -18.14 0.53 1.20
C GLY A 55 -17.44 1.03 -0.07
N GLY A 56 -16.57 0.22 -0.67
CA GLY A 56 -16.13 0.34 -2.07
C GLY A 56 -15.37 1.60 -2.51
N ALA A 57 -15.15 2.57 -1.61
CA ALA A 57 -14.59 3.89 -1.91
C ALA A 57 -13.12 3.92 -2.38
N GLY A 58 -12.48 2.76 -2.57
CA GLY A 58 -11.12 2.68 -3.13
C GLY A 58 -9.98 2.81 -2.12
N LYS A 59 -10.23 2.65 -0.81
CA LYS A 59 -9.17 2.68 0.23
C LYS A 59 -8.02 1.70 -0.08
N THR A 60 -8.38 0.44 -0.31
CA THR A 60 -7.43 -0.62 -0.67
C THR A 60 -6.71 -0.31 -1.98
N THR A 61 -7.41 0.33 -2.93
CA THR A 61 -6.83 0.79 -4.20
C THR A 61 -5.71 1.80 -3.99
N VAL A 62 -5.98 2.87 -3.23
CA VAL A 62 -4.98 3.90 -2.94
C VAL A 62 -3.83 3.32 -2.11
N MET A 63 -4.14 2.51 -1.09
CA MET A 63 -3.11 1.85 -0.27
C MET A 63 -2.20 0.97 -1.13
N GLY A 64 -2.76 0.11 -1.99
CA GLY A 64 -1.97 -0.76 -2.86
C GLY A 64 -1.11 0.00 -3.86
N ALA A 65 -1.65 1.08 -4.45
CA ALA A 65 -0.90 1.95 -5.34
C ALA A 65 0.31 2.61 -4.66
N LEU A 66 0.15 3.04 -3.39
CA LEU A 66 1.24 3.62 -2.60
C LEU A 66 2.26 2.57 -2.15
N LEU A 67 1.81 1.39 -1.71
CA LEU A 67 2.71 0.28 -1.37
C LEU A 67 3.52 -0.20 -2.58
N GLY A 68 2.98 -0.05 -3.79
CA GLY A 68 3.70 -0.31 -5.04
C GLY A 68 4.91 0.59 -5.30
N LEU A 69 5.10 1.66 -4.51
CA LEU A 69 6.29 2.53 -4.55
C LEU A 69 7.44 2.03 -3.68
N LEU A 70 7.21 1.04 -2.82
CA LEU A 70 8.27 0.48 -1.99
C LEU A 70 9.38 -0.12 -2.86
N PRO A 71 10.65 -0.04 -2.42
CA PRO A 71 11.75 -0.69 -3.11
C PRO A 71 11.45 -2.17 -3.37
N ARG A 72 11.85 -2.67 -4.55
CA ARG A 72 11.50 -4.02 -5.04
C ARG A 72 11.78 -5.15 -4.03
N ASN A 73 12.85 -5.01 -3.24
CA ASN A 73 13.30 -6.02 -2.30
C ASN A 73 12.99 -5.64 -0.84
N GLU A 74 12.18 -4.60 -0.60
CA GLU A 74 11.76 -4.21 0.73
C GLU A 74 10.91 -5.32 1.35
N PRO A 75 11.31 -5.90 2.50
CA PRO A 75 10.52 -6.92 3.17
C PRO A 75 9.29 -6.28 3.81
N VAL A 76 8.13 -6.90 3.61
CA VAL A 76 6.88 -6.42 4.22
C VAL A 76 6.27 -7.51 5.10
N LEU A 77 5.81 -7.10 6.28
CA LEU A 77 5.15 -7.95 7.27
C LEU A 77 3.66 -7.65 7.28
N LEU A 78 2.85 -8.67 7.02
CA LEU A 78 1.39 -8.55 7.13
C LEU A 78 0.99 -8.57 8.60
N ALA A 79 0.21 -7.58 9.07
CA ALA A 79 -0.34 -7.52 10.42
C ALA A 79 -1.55 -8.46 10.58
N ALA A 80 -1.31 -9.76 10.45
CA ALA A 80 -2.30 -10.81 10.66
C ALA A 80 -1.79 -11.81 11.72
N ARG A 81 -2.71 -12.51 12.39
CA ARG A 81 -2.33 -13.49 13.41
C ARG A 81 -1.42 -14.57 12.80
N GLY A 82 -0.31 -14.87 13.48
CA GLY A 82 0.61 -15.93 13.09
C GLY A 82 1.62 -15.55 12.00
N THR A 83 1.68 -14.28 11.55
CA THR A 83 2.70 -13.82 10.59
C THR A 83 4.00 -13.34 11.26
N GLY A 84 4.00 -13.19 12.58
CA GLY A 84 5.17 -12.76 13.37
C GLY A 84 5.44 -11.26 13.33
N TRP A 85 4.50 -10.44 12.82
CA TRP A 85 4.63 -8.98 12.78
C TRP A 85 4.80 -8.36 14.17
N GLU A 86 4.34 -9.04 15.23
CA GLU A 86 4.48 -8.61 16.62
C GLU A 86 5.94 -8.54 17.07
N SER A 87 6.84 -9.25 16.39
CA SER A 87 8.30 -9.24 16.62
C SER A 87 9.05 -8.33 15.64
N ALA A 88 8.35 -7.45 14.92
CA ALA A 88 8.96 -6.54 13.95
C ALA A 88 9.98 -5.60 14.63
N ALA A 89 11.18 -5.53 14.07
CA ALA A 89 12.20 -4.59 14.52
C ALA A 89 11.84 -3.14 14.12
N PRO A 90 12.34 -2.12 14.84
CA PRO A 90 12.20 -0.73 14.43
C PRO A 90 12.67 -0.52 12.98
N GLY A 91 11.85 0.19 12.19
CA GLY A 91 12.11 0.41 10.76
C GLY A 91 11.53 -0.65 9.82
N SER A 92 10.95 -1.73 10.34
CA SER A 92 10.27 -2.73 9.50
C SER A 92 9.01 -2.16 8.85
N CYS A 93 8.75 -2.51 7.59
CA CYS A 93 7.49 -2.21 6.93
C CYS A 93 6.40 -3.20 7.39
N VAL A 94 5.43 -2.71 8.16
CA VAL A 94 4.27 -3.48 8.61
C VAL A 94 3.02 -2.96 7.91
N VAL A 95 2.26 -3.87 7.30
CA VAL A 95 1.06 -3.54 6.53
C VAL A 95 -0.16 -4.22 7.16
N ALA A 96 -1.18 -3.42 7.45
CA ALA A 96 -2.49 -3.90 7.87
C ALA A 96 -3.52 -3.57 6.78
N TYR A 97 -4.35 -4.54 6.43
CA TYR A 97 -5.54 -4.29 5.61
C TYR A 97 -6.66 -5.24 6.00
N GLU A 98 -7.87 -4.76 5.82
CA GLU A 98 -9.10 -5.53 5.94
C GLU A 98 -9.26 -6.38 4.67
N ILE A 99 -9.40 -7.70 4.83
CA ILE A 99 -9.86 -8.60 3.76
C ILE A 99 -11.35 -8.82 3.97
#